data_AF-A0A644Z4F3-F1
#
_entry.id   AF-A0A644Z4F3-F1
#
_cell.length_a   1.000
_cell.length_b   1.000
_cell.length_c   1.000
_cell.angle_alpha   90.00
_cell.angle_beta   90.00
_cell.angle_gamma   90.00
#
_symmetry.space_group_name_H-M   'P 1'
#
loop_
_entity.id
_entity.type
_entity.pdbx_description
1 polymer ?
#
loop_
_entity_poly.entity_id
_entity_poly.type
_entity_poly.pdbx_seq_one_letter_code
_entity_poly.pdbx_strand_id
1 'polypeptide(L)' 'MCVCDIAVLLNMTKSAISHQLRYLKQADLVKFRKEGKVVFYSLKDDHVKDIFEIGMEHIKEK' A
#
# COMPACT_ATOMS: atom_id res chain seq x y z
N MET A 1 -2.04 -6.12 -5.39
CA MET A 1 -0.72 -6.79 -5.28
C MET A 1 -0.67 -7.61 -3.99
N CYS A 2 -0.05 -8.78 -3.94
CA CYS A 2 0.04 -9.57 -2.70
C CYS A 2 1.28 -9.17 -1.87
N VAL A 3 1.31 -9.58 -0.59
CA VAL A 3 2.44 -9.31 0.31
C VAL A 3 3.76 -9.86 -0.24
N CYS A 4 3.73 -11.01 -0.91
CA CYS A 4 4.92 -11.62 -1.49
C CYS A 4 5.49 -10.76 -2.63
N ASP A 5 4.63 -10.23 -3.50
CA ASP A 5 5.05 -9.39 -4.63
C ASP A 5 5.67 -8.07 -4.13
N ILE A 6 5.03 -7.42 -3.14
CA ILE A 6 5.52 -6.17 -2.54
C ILE A 6 6.87 -6.40 -1.85
N ALA A 7 7.03 -7.52 -1.14
CA ALA A 7 8.28 -7.89 -0.48
C ALA A 7 9.42 -8.06 -1.48
N VAL A 8 9.17 -8.73 -2.61
CA VAL A 8 10.16 -8.88 -3.70
C VAL A 8 10.49 -7.52 -4.32
N LEU A 9 9.48 -6.72 -4.66
CA LEU A 9 9.65 -5.42 -5.33
C LEU A 9 10.48 -4.44 -4.48
N LEU A 10 10.24 -4.41 -3.17
CA LEU A 10 10.93 -3.51 -2.25
C LEU A 10 12.21 -4.10 -1.65
N ASN A 11 12.57 -5.34 -2.01
CA ASN A 11 13.67 -6.09 -1.41
C ASN A 11 13.59 -6.14 0.13
N MET A 12 12.40 -6.40 0.66
CA MET A 12 12.10 -6.46 2.10
C MET A 12 11.51 -7.82 2.47
N THR A 13 11.54 -8.15 3.77
CA THR A 13 10.91 -9.39 4.24
C THR A 13 9.38 -9.29 4.22
N LYS A 14 8.71 -10.43 4.02
CA LYS A 14 7.23 -10.50 4.10
C LYS A 14 6.70 -10.00 5.44
N SER A 15 7.40 -10.28 6.54
CA SER A 15 7.04 -9.81 7.88
C SER A 15 7.05 -8.28 7.98
N ALA A 16 8.10 -7.63 7.47
CA ALA A 16 8.20 -6.17 7.46
C ALA A 16 7.07 -5.52 6.64
N ILE A 17 6.79 -6.05 5.44
CA ILE A 17 5.68 -5.57 4.60
C ILE A 17 4.33 -5.82 5.28
N SER A 18 4.10 -6.99 5.87
CA SER A 18 2.86 -7.25 6.62
C SER A 18 2.66 -6.28 7.78
N HIS A 19 3.73 -5.92 8.48
CA HIS A 19 3.68 -4.96 9.57
C HIS A 19 3.32 -3.55 9.08
N GLN A 20 3.98 -3.08 8.02
CA GLN A 20 3.68 -1.78 7.39
C GLN A 20 2.25 -1.74 6.85
N LEU A 21 1.80 -2.77 6.14
CA LEU A 21 0.43 -2.85 5.62
C LEU A 21 -0.62 -2.89 6.75
N ARG A 22 -0.29 -3.46 7.91
CA ARG A 22 -1.16 -3.40 9.08
C ARG A 22 -1.36 -1.96 9.56
N TYR A 23 -0.28 -1.17 9.65
CA TYR A 23 -0.39 0.24 10.01
C TYR A 23 -1.17 1.04 8.97
N LEU A 24 -0.88 0.86 7.68
CA LEU A 24 -1.62 1.54 6.61
C LEU A 24 -3.11 1.19 6.62
N LYS A 25 -3.46 -0.06 6.96
CA LYS A 25 -4.84 -0.48 7.12
C LYS A 25 -5.50 0.15 8.34
N GLN A 26 -4.78 0.27 9.46
CA GLN A 26 -5.28 0.95 10.66
C GLN A 26 -5.49 2.45 10.45
N ALA A 27 -4.63 3.08 9.64
CA ALA A 27 -4.77 4.45 9.19
C ALA A 27 -5.79 4.63 8.06
N ASP A 28 -6.47 3.55 7.66
CA ASP A 28 -7.53 3.57 6.65
C ASP A 28 -7.07 4.02 5.24
N LEU A 29 -5.77 3.85 4.94
CA LEU A 29 -5.17 4.24 3.66
C LEU A 29 -5.21 3.12 2.61
N VAL A 30 -5.31 1.87 3.06
CA VAL A 30 -5.34 0.69 2.17
C VAL A 30 -6.50 -0.23 2.53
N LYS A 31 -7.02 -0.89 1.51
CA LYS A 31 -7.96 -1.99 1.63
C LYS A 31 -7.34 -3.29 1.17
N PHE A 32 -7.97 -4.40 1.54
CA PHE A 32 -7.56 -5.73 1.12
C PHE A 32 -8.76 -6.52 0.63
N ARG A 33 -8.49 -7.45 -0.29
CA ARG A 33 -9.44 -8.48 -0.73
C ARG A 33 -8.77 -9.84 -0.64
N LYS A 34 -9.56 -10.87 -0.35
CA LYS A 34 -9.07 -12.24 -0.26
C LYS A 34 -9.57 -13.03 -1.46
N GLU A 35 -8.66 -13.68 -2.16
CA GLU A 35 -8.96 -14.59 -3.26
C GLU A 35 -8.27 -15.94 -2.96
N GLY A 36 -9.08 -16.93 -2.58
CA GLY A 36 -8.58 -18.21 -2.09
C GLY A 36 -7.70 -18.06 -0.84
N LYS A 37 -6.43 -18.46 -0.95
CA LYS A 37 -5.43 -18.35 0.14
C LYS A 37 -4.62 -17.04 0.08
N VAL A 38 -4.77 -16.24 -0.97
CA VAL A 38 -3.96 -15.03 -1.20
C VAL A 38 -4.73 -13.78 -0.79
N VAL A 39 -4.03 -12.84 -0.16
CA VAL A 39 -4.55 -11.52 0.18
C VAL A 39 -3.92 -10.48 -0.73
N PHE A 40 -4.76 -9.71 -1.40
CA PHE A 40 -4.36 -8.62 -2.28
C PHE A 40 -4.68 -7.29 -1.62
N TYR A 41 -3.74 -6.35 -1.71
CA TYR A 41 -3.89 -4.98 -1.21
C TYR A 41 -4.02 -3.98 -2.35
N SER A 42 -4.74 -2.88 -2.07
CA SER A 42 -4.90 -1.70 -2.92
C SER A 42 -5.13 -0.45 -2.05
N LEU A 43 -5.02 0.74 -2.64
CA LEU A 43 -5.47 1.99 -1.98
C LEU A 43 -6.94 1.88 -1.58
N LYS A 44 -7.32 2.58 -0.52
CA LYS A 44 -8.69 2.55 -0.01
C LYS A 44 -9.70 3.05 -1.06
N ASP A 45 -9.43 4.21 -1.64
CA ASP A 45 -10.27 4.86 -2.64
C ASP A 45 -9.43 5.83 -3.49
N ASP A 46 -10.10 6.52 -4.41
CA ASP A 46 -9.49 7.51 -5.29
C ASP A 46 -9.05 8.76 -4.53
N HIS A 47 -9.71 9.13 -3.41
CA HIS A 47 -9.29 10.29 -2.60
C HIS A 47 -7.89 10.11 -2.00
N VAL A 48 -7.54 8.91 -1.52
CA VAL A 48 -6.18 8.62 -1.04
C VAL A 48 -5.16 8.79 -2.17
N LYS A 49 -5.52 8.41 -3.40
CA LYS A 49 -4.67 8.55 -4.58
C LYS A 49 -4.47 10.02 -4.93
N ASP A 50 -5.55 10.81 -4.99
CA ASP A 50 -5.50 12.22 -5.34
C ASP A 50 -4.61 13.02 -4.37
N ILE A 51 -4.75 12.79 -3.06
CA ILE A 51 -3.92 13.44 -2.04
C ILE A 51 -2.44 13.08 -2.23
N PHE A 52 -2.15 11.82 -2.52
CA PHE A 52 -0.77 11.38 -2.77
C PHE A 52 -0.19 12.04 -4.01
N GLU A 53 -0.96 12.13 -5.11
CA GLU A 53 -0.52 12.78 -6.34
C GLU A 53 -0.25 14.28 -6.14
N ILE A 54 -1.16 15.00 -5.48
CA ILE A 54 -0.98 16.44 -5.15
C ILE A 54 0.27 16.65 -4.28
N GLY A 55 0.45 15.84 -3.24
CA GLY A 55 1.63 15.94 -2.37
C GLY A 55 2.93 15.65 -3.13
N MET A 56 2.91 14.70 -4.06
CA MET A 56 4.07 14.36 -4.91
C MET A 56 4.38 15.44 -5.93
N GLU A 57 3.37 16.10 -6.50
CA GLU A 57 3.53 17.25 -7.37
C GLU A 57 4.20 18.40 -6.62
N HIS A 58 3.67 18.77 -5.45
CA HIS A 58 4.22 19.83 -4.61
C HIS A 58 5.70 19.60 -4.23
N ILE A 59 6.10 18.36 -3.92
CA ILE A 59 7.50 18.02 -3.63
C ILE A 59 8.42 18.23 -4.85
N LYS A 60 7.89 18.08 -6.07
CA LYS A 60 8.63 18.22 -7.33
C LYS A 60 8.68 19.65 -7.86
N GLU A 61 7.82 20.55 -7.40
CA GLU A 61 7.79 21.99 -7.76
C GLU A 61 9.01 22.79 -7.23
N LYS A 62 10.14 22.13 -6.96
CA LYS A 62 11.39 22.80 -6.60
C LYS A 62 11.93 23.69 -7.69
#